data_AF-G0MUY9-F1
#
_entry.id   AF-G0MUY9-F1
#
_cell.length_a   1.000
_cell.length_b   1.000
_cell.length_c   1.000
_cell.angle_alpha   90.00
_cell.angle_beta   90.00
_cell.angle_gamma   90.00
#
_symmetry.space_group_name_H-M   'P 1'
#
loop_
_entity.id
_entity.type
_entity.pdbx_description
1 polymer ?
#
loop_
_entity_poly.entity_id
_entity_poly.type
_entity_poly.pdbx_seq_one_letter_code
_entity_poly.pdbx_strand_id
1 'polypeptide(L)'
;MEEHLVNFEDAGQEMHDVVLIVEGRKFYCSKITLAKHSNILKSMLFGPYQERDKKEIELKEVSAIDFNNFLLLIHAALEVDDDNVKGLLVLSNMWLAPAPLKKCREFLMYQSEMSIKERHELAVQYGFEDVKKFLIGDIRNPYDLNQLIPDSISNIDPSSVPMLLEKSLQLNGITPGKEMKKDHFLYTEQAVSATWSPTKGYYIASDQLEDCHE
;
A
#
# COMPACT_ATOMS: atom_id res chain seq x y z
N MET A 1 -6.08 -18.30 -19.01
CA MET A 1 -6.33 -17.05 -19.75
C MET A 1 -7.71 -16.62 -19.35
N GLU A 2 -7.82 -15.60 -18.52
CA GLU A 2 -9.13 -15.03 -18.18
C GLU A 2 -9.64 -14.28 -19.41
N GLU A 3 -10.77 -14.73 -19.94
CA GLU A 3 -11.45 -14.04 -21.04
C GLU A 3 -12.14 -12.80 -20.47
N HIS A 4 -11.45 -11.66 -20.54
CA HIS A 4 -12.08 -10.39 -20.24
C HIS A 4 -13.16 -10.08 -21.28
N LEU A 5 -14.32 -9.60 -20.81
CA LEU A 5 -15.46 -9.23 -21.66
C LEU A 5 -15.14 -8.09 -22.66
N VAL A 6 -14.03 -7.38 -22.45
CA VAL A 6 -13.58 -6.27 -23.30
C VAL A 6 -12.19 -6.59 -23.83
N ASN A 7 -12.05 -6.62 -25.15
CA ASN A 7 -10.78 -6.75 -25.85
C ASN A 7 -10.48 -5.45 -26.60
N PHE A 8 -9.42 -4.75 -26.19
CA PHE A 8 -9.01 -3.48 -26.78
C PHE A 8 -8.08 -3.64 -27.99
N GLU A 9 -7.57 -4.83 -28.27
CA GLU A 9 -6.72 -5.08 -29.44
C GLU A 9 -7.54 -5.44 -30.69
N ASP A 10 -8.85 -5.61 -30.56
CA ASP A 10 -9.76 -5.87 -31.69
C ASP A 10 -10.21 -4.56 -32.35
N ALA A 11 -9.96 -4.46 -33.67
CA ALA A 11 -10.39 -3.32 -34.48
C ALA A 11 -11.91 -3.32 -34.77
N GLY A 12 -12.62 -4.41 -34.49
CA GLY A 12 -13.98 -4.71 -34.94
C GLY A 12 -15.13 -4.00 -34.21
N GLN A 13 -14.87 -3.14 -33.21
CA GLN A 13 -15.93 -2.38 -32.55
C GLN A 13 -16.12 -1.01 -33.23
N GLU A 14 -17.34 -0.76 -33.73
CA GLU A 14 -17.74 0.46 -34.44
C GLU A 14 -17.71 1.76 -33.59
N MET A 15 -17.19 1.71 -32.36
CA MET A 15 -17.24 2.80 -31.37
C MET A 15 -15.87 3.39 -30.98
N HIS A 16 -14.80 3.03 -31.68
CA HIS A 16 -13.46 3.59 -31.44
C HIS A 16 -13.19 4.81 -32.31
N ASP A 17 -12.67 5.88 -31.70
CA ASP A 17 -12.33 7.15 -32.35
C ASP A 17 -10.84 7.52 -32.18
N VAL A 18 -10.06 6.65 -31.53
CA VAL A 18 -8.61 6.77 -31.37
C VAL A 18 -7.96 5.39 -31.22
N VAL A 19 -6.73 5.26 -31.76
CA VAL A 19 -5.85 4.12 -31.54
C VAL A 19 -4.65 4.58 -30.74
N LEU A 20 -4.42 3.96 -29.59
CA LEU A 20 -3.25 4.19 -28.75
C LEU A 20 -2.24 3.07 -29.01
N ILE A 21 -0.99 3.45 -29.31
CA ILE A 21 0.09 2.50 -29.56
C ILE A 21 0.98 2.47 -28.34
N VAL A 22 1.08 1.30 -27.69
CA VAL A 22 1.88 1.10 -26.47
C VAL A 22 2.75 -0.13 -26.70
N GLU A 23 4.07 0.04 -26.59
CA GLU A 23 5.06 -1.02 -26.88
C GLU A 23 4.82 -1.73 -28.23
N GLY A 24 4.42 -0.96 -29.25
CA GLY A 24 4.10 -1.47 -30.59
C GLY A 24 2.75 -2.20 -30.72
N ARG A 25 2.00 -2.37 -29.63
CA ARG A 25 0.64 -2.94 -29.64
C ARG A 25 -0.40 -1.85 -29.83
N LYS A 26 -1.45 -2.15 -30.59
CA LYS A 26 -2.54 -1.22 -30.90
C LYS A 26 -3.72 -1.46 -29.96
N PHE A 27 -4.16 -0.40 -29.31
CA PHE A 27 -5.34 -0.38 -28.44
C PHE A 27 -6.38 0.56 -29.05
N TYR A 28 -7.54 0.01 -29.41
CA TYR A 28 -8.66 0.76 -29.96
C TYR A 28 -9.53 1.28 -28.80
N CYS A 29 -9.68 2.60 -28.69
CA CYS A 29 -10.27 3.26 -27.53
C CYS A 29 -11.28 4.34 -27.94
N SER A 30 -12.08 4.80 -26.97
CA SER A 30 -12.92 5.99 -27.10
C SER A 30 -12.29 7.19 -26.38
N LYS A 31 -12.05 8.30 -27.09
CA LYS A 31 -11.49 9.55 -26.56
C LYS A 31 -12.34 10.07 -25.41
N ILE A 32 -13.67 10.02 -25.56
CA ILE A 32 -14.60 10.47 -24.53
C ILE A 32 -14.45 9.64 -23.25
N THR A 33 -14.34 8.32 -23.35
CA THR A 33 -14.16 7.45 -22.19
C THR A 33 -12.84 7.76 -21.48
N LEU A 34 -11.73 7.80 -22.22
CA LEU A 34 -10.41 8.12 -21.67
C LEU A 34 -10.40 9.50 -20.96
N ALA A 35 -10.97 10.52 -21.61
CA ALA A 35 -11.04 11.87 -21.07
C ALA A 35 -11.96 12.02 -19.85
N LYS A 36 -12.97 11.15 -19.71
CA LYS A 36 -13.81 11.11 -18.50
C LYS A 36 -13.04 10.62 -17.28
N HIS A 37 -12.12 9.68 -17.48
CA HIS A 37 -11.38 9.05 -16.39
C HIS A 37 -10.03 9.69 -16.08
N SER A 38 -9.49 10.54 -16.96
CA SER A 38 -8.18 11.18 -16.78
C SER A 38 -8.16 12.63 -17.30
N ASN A 39 -7.66 13.54 -16.45
CA ASN A 39 -7.47 14.94 -16.82
C ASN A 39 -6.34 15.15 -17.84
N ILE A 40 -5.27 14.35 -17.75
CA ILE A 40 -4.15 14.40 -18.69
C ILE A 40 -4.59 13.89 -20.06
N LEU A 41 -5.28 12.74 -20.12
CA LEU A 41 -5.80 12.21 -21.39
C LEU A 41 -6.85 13.13 -21.99
N LYS A 42 -7.69 13.78 -21.16
CA LYS A 42 -8.61 14.84 -21.63
C LYS A 42 -7.86 15.98 -22.29
N SER A 43 -6.80 16.46 -21.66
CA SER A 43 -5.99 17.56 -22.17
C SER A 43 -5.26 17.15 -23.47
N MET A 44 -4.71 15.94 -23.52
CA MET A 44 -4.04 15.40 -24.70
C MET A 44 -5.00 15.23 -25.89
N LEU A 45 -6.21 14.71 -25.67
CA LEU A 45 -7.14 14.32 -26.74
C LEU A 45 -8.08 15.45 -27.19
N PHE A 46 -8.37 16.43 -26.33
CA PHE A 46 -9.30 17.53 -26.61
C PHE A 46 -8.68 18.92 -26.47
N GLY A 47 -7.46 19.03 -25.94
CA GLY A 47 -6.76 20.29 -25.75
C GLY A 47 -6.07 20.81 -27.02
N PRO A 48 -5.19 21.80 -26.88
CA PRO A 48 -4.55 22.48 -28.02
C PRO A 48 -3.32 21.73 -28.58
N TYR A 49 -3.15 20.45 -28.25
CA TYR A 49 -1.98 19.66 -28.65
C TYR A 49 -2.19 18.93 -29.98
N GLN A 50 -1.09 18.50 -30.62
CA GLN A 50 -1.12 17.85 -31.94
C GLN A 50 -1.82 16.49 -31.92
N GLU A 51 -1.87 15.85 -30.76
CA GLU A 51 -2.51 14.55 -30.52
C GLU A 51 -4.01 14.60 -30.76
N ARG A 52 -4.65 15.77 -30.60
CA ARG A 52 -6.09 15.96 -30.79
C ARG A 52 -6.57 15.49 -32.16
N ASP A 53 -5.84 15.86 -33.22
CA ASP A 53 -6.21 15.60 -34.61
C ASP A 53 -5.63 14.28 -35.15
N LYS A 54 -4.82 13.58 -34.34
CA LYS A 54 -4.25 12.27 -34.70
C LYS A 54 -5.28 11.16 -34.47
N LYS A 55 -5.27 10.18 -35.38
CA LYS A 55 -6.01 8.92 -35.24
C LYS A 55 -5.22 7.87 -34.47
N GLU A 56 -3.89 7.87 -34.64
CA GLU A 56 -2.97 6.99 -33.93
C GLU A 56 -2.03 7.85 -33.07
N ILE A 57 -1.91 7.53 -31.78
CA ILE A 57 -1.04 8.22 -30.83
C ILE A 57 -0.16 7.17 -30.15
N GLU A 58 1.16 7.37 -30.19
CA GLU A 58 2.12 6.52 -29.49
C GLU A 58 2.31 7.03 -28.06
N LEU A 59 2.12 6.15 -27.07
CA LEU A 59 2.42 6.42 -25.67
C LEU A 59 3.76 5.76 -25.33
N LYS A 60 4.71 6.58 -24.89
CA LYS A 60 6.05 6.14 -24.48
C LYS A 60 6.09 5.92 -22.98
N GLU A 61 7.01 5.06 -22.53
CA GLU A 61 7.25 4.78 -21.10
C GLU A 61 6.03 4.18 -20.37
N VAL A 62 5.20 3.44 -21.10
CA VAL A 62 4.01 2.77 -20.58
C VAL A 62 4.10 1.29 -20.95
N SER A 63 3.91 0.41 -19.97
CA SER A 63 3.79 -1.04 -20.18
C SER A 63 2.46 -1.37 -20.85
N ALA A 64 2.47 -2.20 -21.88
CA ALA A 64 1.25 -2.61 -22.56
C ALA A 64 0.31 -3.41 -21.63
N ILE A 65 0.88 -4.18 -20.69
CA ILE A 65 0.12 -4.97 -19.71
C ILE A 65 -0.58 -4.03 -18.73
N ASP A 66 0.15 -3.08 -18.15
CA ASP A 66 -0.41 -2.13 -17.18
C ASP A 66 -1.45 -1.24 -17.85
N PHE A 67 -1.21 -0.86 -19.10
CA PHE A 67 -2.16 -0.08 -19.87
C PHE A 67 -3.45 -0.84 -20.14
N ASN A 68 -3.35 -2.12 -20.54
CA ASN A 68 -4.53 -2.97 -20.71
C ASN A 68 -5.32 -3.09 -19.40
N ASN A 69 -4.64 -3.30 -18.27
CA ASN A 69 -5.27 -3.38 -16.95
C ASN A 69 -5.95 -2.06 -16.57
N PHE A 70 -5.33 -0.91 -16.88
CA PHE A 70 -5.93 0.40 -16.67
C PHE A 70 -7.21 0.57 -17.48
N LEU A 71 -7.20 0.17 -18.77
CA LEU A 71 -8.38 0.21 -19.62
C LEU A 71 -9.49 -0.71 -19.06
N LEU A 72 -9.18 -1.95 -18.71
CA LEU A 72 -10.16 -2.86 -18.11
C LEU A 72 -10.74 -2.29 -16.81
N LEU A 73 -9.92 -1.65 -15.98
CA LEU A 73 -10.36 -1.06 -14.71
C LEU A 73 -11.35 0.10 -14.91
N ILE A 74 -11.08 1.02 -15.85
CA ILE A 74 -12.01 2.13 -16.13
C ILE A 74 -13.31 1.65 -16.79
N HIS A 75 -13.27 0.50 -17.46
CA HIS A 75 -14.43 -0.19 -18.01
C HIS A 75 -15.12 -1.13 -17.00
N ALA A 76 -14.65 -1.18 -15.75
CA ALA A 76 -15.17 -2.07 -14.71
C ALA A 76 -15.17 -3.57 -15.10
N ALA A 77 -14.20 -3.98 -15.92
CA ALA A 77 -13.99 -5.35 -16.39
C ALA A 77 -12.80 -6.05 -15.70
N LEU A 78 -12.19 -5.39 -14.71
CA LEU A 78 -11.08 -5.88 -13.90
C LEU A 78 -11.18 -5.32 -12.48
N GLU A 79 -10.84 -6.15 -11.50
CA GLU A 79 -10.66 -5.78 -10.10
C GLU A 79 -9.18 -5.59 -9.79
N VAL A 80 -8.89 -4.77 -8.78
CA VAL A 80 -7.51 -4.54 -8.35
C VAL A 80 -7.04 -5.74 -7.52
N ASP A 81 -5.82 -6.21 -7.77
CA ASP A 81 -5.13 -7.27 -7.06
C ASP A 81 -3.65 -6.91 -6.79
N ASP A 82 -2.93 -7.77 -6.07
CA ASP A 82 -1.53 -7.50 -5.68
C ASP A 82 -0.55 -7.52 -6.87
N ASP A 83 -0.90 -8.19 -7.97
CA ASP A 83 -0.09 -8.26 -9.19
C ASP A 83 -0.24 -6.99 -10.05
N ASN A 84 -1.46 -6.46 -10.12
CA ASN A 84 -1.80 -5.34 -11.00
C ASN A 84 -1.76 -3.96 -10.32
N VAL A 85 -1.85 -3.90 -8.97
CA VAL A 85 -1.97 -2.63 -8.23
C VAL A 85 -0.80 -1.68 -8.48
N LYS A 86 0.43 -2.19 -8.59
CA LYS A 86 1.64 -1.37 -8.78
C LYS A 86 1.60 -0.64 -10.12
N GLY A 87 1.29 -1.36 -11.21
CA GLY A 87 1.15 -0.78 -12.55
C GLY A 87 -0.01 0.20 -12.64
N LEU A 88 -1.16 -0.16 -12.05
CA LEU A 88 -2.33 0.72 -11.99
C LEU A 88 -2.05 2.02 -11.22
N LEU A 89 -1.33 1.96 -10.10
CA LEU A 89 -0.96 3.15 -9.32
C LEU A 89 -0.08 4.10 -10.14
N VAL A 90 0.93 3.57 -10.85
CA VAL A 90 1.81 4.36 -11.70
C VAL A 90 1.01 5.11 -12.76
N LEU A 91 0.17 4.41 -13.52
CA LEU A 91 -0.62 5.02 -14.60
C LEU A 91 -1.69 5.97 -14.06
N SER A 92 -2.36 5.59 -12.97
CA SER A 92 -3.40 6.43 -12.36
C SER A 92 -2.84 7.75 -11.84
N ASN A 93 -1.64 7.72 -11.25
CA ASN A 93 -0.95 8.92 -10.80
C ASN A 93 -0.41 9.75 -11.98
N MET A 94 0.23 9.11 -12.95
CA MET A 94 0.77 9.75 -14.16
C MET A 94 -0.33 10.49 -14.94
N TRP A 95 -1.49 9.87 -15.10
CA TRP A 95 -2.60 10.42 -15.89
C TRP A 95 -3.62 11.20 -15.06
N LEU A 96 -3.37 11.40 -13.77
CA LEU A 96 -4.29 12.08 -12.85
C LEU A 96 -5.71 11.50 -12.98
N ALA A 97 -5.82 10.18 -12.82
CA ALA A 97 -7.05 9.41 -12.93
C ALA A 97 -7.61 9.07 -11.54
N PRO A 98 -8.50 9.92 -10.97
CA PRO A 98 -8.87 9.83 -9.56
C PRO A 98 -9.66 8.57 -9.20
N ALA A 99 -10.50 8.06 -10.12
CA ALA A 99 -11.32 6.88 -9.85
C ALA A 99 -10.47 5.59 -9.77
N PRO A 100 -9.61 5.28 -10.76
CA PRO A 100 -8.59 4.23 -10.63
C PRO A 100 -7.71 4.37 -9.38
N LEU A 101 -7.17 5.57 -9.12
CA LEU A 101 -6.30 5.82 -7.96
C LEU A 101 -7.02 5.52 -6.64
N LYS A 102 -8.29 5.91 -6.52
CA LYS A 102 -9.13 5.61 -5.36
C LYS A 102 -9.33 4.11 -5.17
N LYS A 103 -9.61 3.35 -6.25
CA LYS A 103 -9.76 1.89 -6.17
C LYS A 103 -8.48 1.22 -5.69
N CYS A 104 -7.32 1.59 -6.22
CA CYS A 104 -6.03 1.06 -5.77
C CYS A 104 -5.78 1.37 -4.28
N ARG A 105 -6.11 2.58 -3.84
CA ARG A 105 -5.99 2.97 -2.42
C ARG A 105 -6.89 2.15 -1.51
N GLU A 106 -8.15 1.90 -1.90
CA GLU A 106 -9.10 1.09 -1.13
C GLU A 106 -8.66 -0.38 -1.07
N PHE A 107 -8.17 -0.93 -2.19
CA PHE A 107 -7.58 -2.26 -2.25
C PHE A 107 -6.40 -2.40 -1.27
N LEU A 108 -5.48 -1.43 -1.27
CA LEU A 108 -4.35 -1.35 -0.34
C LEU A 108 -4.74 -1.17 1.13
N MET A 109 -6.01 -0.89 1.46
CA MET A 109 -6.49 -0.87 2.85
C MET A 109 -7.12 -2.20 3.23
N TYR A 110 -8.01 -2.72 2.40
CA TYR A 110 -8.97 -3.72 2.86
C TYR A 110 -8.80 -5.12 2.25
N GLN A 111 -8.08 -5.24 1.14
CA GLN A 111 -8.09 -6.46 0.32
C GLN A 111 -6.70 -7.02 0.02
N SER A 112 -5.67 -6.17 0.00
CA SER A 112 -4.30 -6.58 -0.33
C SER A 112 -3.70 -7.55 0.70
N GLU A 113 -3.09 -8.63 0.20
CA GLU A 113 -2.35 -9.63 0.99
C GLU A 113 -0.85 -9.30 1.08
N MET A 114 -0.41 -8.20 0.44
CA MET A 114 0.96 -7.68 0.55
C MET A 114 1.37 -7.43 2.00
N SER A 115 2.68 -7.49 2.25
CA SER A 115 3.23 -7.18 3.57
C SER A 115 2.91 -5.74 4.00
N ILE A 116 2.82 -5.52 5.33
CA ILE A 116 2.58 -4.19 5.91
C ILE A 116 3.65 -3.20 5.41
N LYS A 117 4.90 -3.66 5.28
CA LYS A 117 6.01 -2.89 4.71
C LYS A 117 5.72 -2.41 3.30
N GLU A 118 5.40 -3.30 2.37
CA GLU A 118 5.18 -2.93 0.97
C GLU A 118 3.96 -2.01 0.81
N ARG A 119 2.86 -2.29 1.54
CA ARG A 119 1.67 -1.43 1.54
C ARG A 119 2.00 -0.03 2.06
N HIS A 120 2.83 0.06 3.11
CA HIS A 120 3.27 1.34 3.66
C HIS A 120 4.21 2.09 2.69
N GLU A 121 5.13 1.41 2.02
CA GLU A 121 6.02 2.01 1.00
C GLU A 121 5.21 2.62 -0.15
N LEU A 122 4.20 1.90 -0.66
CA LEU A 122 3.27 2.44 -1.67
C LEU A 122 2.48 3.64 -1.11
N ALA A 123 2.00 3.56 0.12
CA ALA A 123 1.27 4.65 0.75
C ALA A 123 2.12 5.92 0.90
N VAL A 124 3.41 5.78 1.23
CA VAL A 124 4.36 6.90 1.26
C VAL A 124 4.59 7.45 -0.14
N GLN A 125 4.88 6.58 -1.12
CA GLN A 125 5.20 6.98 -2.50
C GLN A 125 4.07 7.79 -3.15
N TYR A 126 2.81 7.42 -2.91
CA TYR A 126 1.63 8.07 -3.50
C TYR A 126 0.94 9.05 -2.56
N GLY A 127 1.48 9.30 -1.35
CA GLY A 127 0.93 10.28 -0.41
C GLY A 127 -0.42 9.89 0.22
N PHE A 128 -0.68 8.60 0.38
CA PHE A 128 -1.92 8.09 0.99
C PHE A 128 -1.85 8.10 2.52
N GLU A 129 -2.09 9.28 3.10
CA GLU A 129 -2.11 9.48 4.56
C GLU A 129 -3.10 8.60 5.31
N ASP A 130 -4.25 8.34 4.71
CA ASP A 130 -5.28 7.47 5.26
C ASP A 130 -4.82 6.00 5.29
N VAL A 131 -4.14 5.52 4.25
CA VAL A 131 -3.56 4.17 4.23
C VAL A 131 -2.48 4.03 5.30
N LYS A 132 -1.58 5.01 5.44
CA LYS A 132 -0.54 5.00 6.49
C LYS A 132 -1.14 4.89 7.89
N LYS A 133 -2.15 5.72 8.19
CA LYS A 133 -2.86 5.68 9.48
C LYS A 133 -3.57 4.35 9.71
N PHE A 134 -4.19 3.81 8.68
CA PHE A 134 -4.87 2.52 8.74
C PHE A 134 -3.89 1.39 9.08
N LEU A 135 -2.76 1.31 8.35
CA LEU A 135 -1.73 0.29 8.57
C LEU A 135 -1.10 0.39 9.96
N ILE A 136 -0.67 1.59 10.36
CA ILE A 136 -0.03 1.82 11.66
C ILE A 136 -1.02 1.56 12.80
N GLY A 137 -2.30 1.91 12.59
CA GLY A 137 -3.38 1.68 13.54
C GLY A 137 -3.58 0.20 13.88
N ASP A 138 -3.44 -0.70 12.91
CA ASP A 138 -3.67 -2.14 13.09
C ASP A 138 -2.48 -2.90 13.68
N ILE A 139 -1.31 -2.27 13.83
CA ILE A 139 -0.14 -2.90 14.47
C ILE A 139 -0.47 -3.29 15.92
N ARG A 140 -0.19 -4.54 16.30
CA ARG A 140 -0.46 -5.05 17.66
C ARG A 140 0.78 -5.53 18.39
N ASN A 141 1.89 -5.70 17.69
CA ASN A 141 3.11 -6.24 18.25
C ASN A 141 4.34 -5.46 17.74
N PRO A 142 5.48 -5.54 18.47
CA PRO A 142 6.71 -4.86 18.05
C PRO A 142 7.31 -5.39 16.75
N TYR A 143 7.01 -6.63 16.35
CA TYR A 143 7.54 -7.24 15.13
C TYR A 143 6.98 -6.53 13.88
N ASP A 144 5.66 -6.32 13.81
CA ASP A 144 4.99 -5.59 12.74
C ASP A 144 5.44 -4.12 12.70
N LEU A 145 5.67 -3.51 13.87
CA LEU A 145 6.26 -2.17 13.94
C LEU A 145 7.66 -2.14 13.33
N ASN A 146 8.49 -3.13 13.66
CA ASN A 146 9.86 -3.23 13.14
C ASN A 146 9.90 -3.38 11.62
N GLN A 147 8.89 -4.02 11.00
CA GLN A 147 8.80 -4.11 9.54
C GLN A 147 8.68 -2.74 8.84
N LEU A 148 8.14 -1.73 9.54
CA LEU A 148 7.98 -0.37 9.02
C LEU A 148 9.20 0.53 9.27
N ILE A 149 10.16 0.06 10.07
CA ILE A 149 11.36 0.82 10.41
C ILE A 149 12.47 0.44 9.42
N PRO A 150 12.98 1.37 8.60
CA PRO A 150 14.15 1.12 7.76
C PRO A 150 15.41 0.98 8.61
N ASP A 151 16.49 0.45 8.01
CA ASP A 151 17.78 0.22 8.70
C ASP A 151 18.34 1.45 9.42
N SER A 152 17.99 2.64 8.93
CA SER A 152 18.31 3.93 9.56
C SER A 152 17.04 4.73 9.80
N ILE A 153 16.81 5.12 11.05
CA ILE A 153 15.66 5.94 11.49
C ILE A 153 15.60 7.27 10.73
N SER A 154 16.74 7.80 10.27
CA SER A 154 16.80 9.03 9.46
C SER A 154 16.14 8.90 8.09
N ASN A 155 15.93 7.67 7.61
CA ASN A 155 15.30 7.39 6.32
C ASN A 155 13.79 7.17 6.43
N ILE A 156 13.21 7.31 7.63
CA ILE A 156 11.76 7.24 7.80
C ILE A 156 11.14 8.47 7.14
N ASP A 157 10.05 8.26 6.41
CA ASP A 157 9.25 9.34 5.87
C ASP A 157 8.80 10.29 7.01
N PRO A 158 9.11 11.60 6.95
CA PRO A 158 8.82 12.53 8.04
C PRO A 158 7.35 12.57 8.45
N SER A 159 6.42 12.29 7.53
CA SER A 159 4.98 12.28 7.84
C SER A 159 4.54 10.99 8.56
N SER A 160 5.28 9.90 8.42
CA SER A 160 5.06 8.65 9.17
C SER A 160 5.64 8.69 10.60
N VAL A 161 6.68 9.49 10.86
CA VAL A 161 7.36 9.53 12.17
C VAL A 161 6.41 9.76 13.35
N PRO A 162 5.49 10.75 13.34
CA PRO A 162 4.59 10.98 14.46
C PRO A 162 3.68 9.77 14.70
N MET A 163 3.17 9.18 13.63
CA MET A 163 2.26 8.02 13.70
C MET A 163 2.97 6.80 14.28
N LEU A 164 4.21 6.53 13.84
CA LEU A 164 5.02 5.42 14.34
C LEU A 164 5.43 5.62 15.81
N LEU A 165 5.79 6.85 16.19
CA LEU A 165 6.12 7.18 17.58
C LEU A 165 4.91 6.98 18.49
N GLU A 166 3.75 7.55 18.13
CA GLU A 166 2.51 7.36 18.89
C GLU A 166 2.18 5.88 19.07
N LYS A 167 2.33 5.09 18.00
CA LYS A 167 2.06 3.66 18.05
C LYS A 167 3.05 2.91 18.93
N SER A 168 4.34 3.25 18.87
CA SER A 168 5.37 2.69 19.75
C SER A 168 5.08 2.99 21.23
N LEU A 169 4.69 4.22 21.55
CA LEU A 169 4.31 4.61 22.90
C LEU A 169 3.10 3.81 23.40
N GLN A 170 2.07 3.64 22.56
CA GLN A 170 0.90 2.82 22.90
C GLN A 170 1.27 1.36 23.19
N LEU A 171 2.14 0.75 22.38
CA LEU A 171 2.61 -0.63 22.61
C LEU A 171 3.38 -0.79 23.92
N ASN A 172 4.02 0.28 24.40
CA ASN A 172 4.74 0.32 25.68
C ASN A 172 3.87 0.84 26.85
N GLY A 173 2.56 1.03 26.65
CA GLY A 173 1.66 1.52 27.70
C GLY A 173 1.89 3.00 28.10
N ILE A 174 2.61 3.76 27.27
CA ILE A 174 2.88 5.18 27.51
C ILE A 174 1.78 6.01 26.85
N THR A 175 1.06 6.80 27.65
CA THR A 175 0.08 7.77 27.15
C THR A 175 0.54 9.19 27.48
N PRO A 176 1.07 9.94 26.51
CA PRO A 176 1.49 11.33 26.72
C PRO A 176 0.35 12.18 27.32
N GLY A 177 0.68 13.01 28.31
CA GLY A 177 -0.25 13.96 28.93
C GLY A 177 -1.20 13.37 30.00
N LYS A 178 -1.13 12.07 30.30
CA LYS A 178 -1.80 11.48 31.47
C LYS A 178 -0.78 11.23 32.58
N GLU A 179 -1.13 11.60 33.82
CA GLU A 179 -0.31 11.25 34.98
C GLU A 179 -0.24 9.73 35.12
N MET A 180 0.97 9.18 34.93
CA MET A 180 1.22 7.76 35.15
C MET A 180 1.38 7.52 36.65
N LYS A 181 0.63 6.54 37.20
CA LYS A 181 0.89 6.05 38.57
C LYS A 181 2.28 5.40 38.58
N LYS A 182 3.16 5.85 39.49
CA LYS A 182 4.58 5.42 39.58
C LYS A 182 4.78 3.91 39.67
N ASP A 183 3.77 3.18 40.12
CA ASP A 183 3.86 1.73 40.39
C ASP A 183 3.96 0.87 39.11
N HIS A 184 3.78 1.43 37.92
CA HIS A 184 3.78 0.68 36.65
C HIS A 184 5.18 0.38 36.09
N PHE A 185 6.23 1.09 36.55
CA PHE A 185 7.62 0.92 36.09
C PHE A 185 8.58 0.53 37.22
N LEU A 186 8.06 -0.04 38.32
CA LEU A 186 8.92 -0.61 39.35
C LEU A 186 9.60 -1.86 38.79
N TYR A 187 10.73 -1.67 38.10
CA TYR A 187 11.78 -2.68 38.11
C TYR A 187 12.07 -2.97 39.58
N THR A 188 11.80 -4.19 40.02
CA THR A 188 12.22 -4.61 41.35
C THR A 188 13.74 -4.58 41.36
N GLU A 189 14.34 -3.67 42.13
CA GLU A 189 15.80 -3.67 42.39
C GLU A 189 16.26 -4.94 43.11
N GLN A 190 15.33 -5.74 43.62
CA GLN A 190 15.61 -7.08 44.10
C GLN A 190 15.86 -7.98 42.89
N ALA A 191 17.12 -8.33 42.67
CA ALA A 191 17.48 -9.44 41.81
C ALA A 191 16.71 -10.68 42.29
N VAL A 192 15.78 -11.17 41.47
CA VAL A 192 15.14 -12.46 41.72
C VAL A 192 16.26 -13.49 41.64
N SER A 193 16.69 -13.99 42.79
CA SER A 193 17.66 -15.07 42.81
C SER A 193 17.04 -16.27 42.10
N ALA A 194 17.77 -16.83 41.13
CA ALA A 194 17.32 -17.97 40.38
C ALA A 194 18.42 -19.02 40.36
N THR A 195 18.05 -20.27 40.60
CA THR A 195 18.98 -21.40 40.62
C THR A 195 18.76 -22.28 39.40
N TRP A 196 19.86 -22.72 38.77
CA TRP A 196 19.80 -23.63 37.64
C TRP A 196 19.35 -25.02 38.11
N SER A 197 18.28 -25.56 37.53
CA SER A 197 17.85 -26.93 37.79
C SER A 197 18.46 -27.89 36.76
N PRO A 198 19.39 -28.79 37.15
CA PRO A 198 19.99 -29.74 36.22
C PRO A 198 18.97 -30.77 35.71
N THR A 199 17.92 -31.05 36.48
CA THR A 199 16.87 -32.00 36.13
C THR A 199 15.82 -31.41 35.20
N LYS A 200 15.51 -30.11 35.32
CA LYS A 200 14.49 -29.46 34.49
C LYS A 200 15.05 -28.66 33.31
N GLY A 201 16.35 -28.35 33.31
CA GLY A 201 17.01 -27.63 32.22
C GLY A 201 16.63 -26.15 32.10
N TYR A 202 16.12 -25.54 33.19
CA TYR A 202 15.82 -24.11 33.25
C TYR A 202 16.08 -23.53 34.66
N TYR A 203 16.16 -22.19 34.74
CA TYR A 203 16.33 -21.46 35.99
C TYR A 203 15.01 -21.35 36.75
N ILE A 204 15.00 -21.74 38.02
CA ILE A 204 13.83 -21.67 38.91
C ILE A 204 14.04 -20.46 39.83
N ALA A 205 13.05 -19.57 39.87
CA ALA A 205 13.03 -18.45 40.82
C ALA A 205 12.94 -18.99 42.26
N SER A 206 13.75 -18.46 43.16
CA SER A 206 13.86 -18.95 44.55
C SER A 206 12.54 -18.94 45.31
N ASP A 207 11.61 -18.07 44.93
CA ASP A 207 10.29 -17.92 45.55
C ASP A 207 9.36 -19.12 45.25
N GLN A 208 9.74 -20.01 44.31
CA GLN A 208 9.02 -21.25 44.01
C GLN A 208 9.62 -22.51 44.67
N LEU A 209 10.65 -22.35 45.52
CA LEU A 209 11.28 -23.48 46.24
C LEU A 209 10.68 -23.71 47.63
N GLU A 210 9.89 -22.79 48.19
CA GLU A 210 9.33 -22.92 49.54
C GLU A 210 8.12 -23.89 49.63
N ASP A 211 7.50 -24.26 48.51
CA ASP A 211 6.30 -25.13 48.51
C ASP A 211 6.60 -26.65 48.35
N CYS A 212 7.87 -27.08 48.42
CA CYS A 212 8.25 -28.48 48.18
C CYS A 212 8.72 -29.27 49.41
N HIS A 213 8.46 -28.80 50.63
CA HIS A 213 8.68 -29.60 51.84
C HIS A 213 7.46 -29.62 52.75
N GLU A 214 6.52 -30.51 52.42
CA GLU A 214 5.72 -31.29 53.38
C GLU A 214 5.54 -32.73 52.86
#